data_AF-A0A651E5T8-F1
#
_entry.id   AF-A0A651E5T8-F1
#
_cell.length_a   1.000
_cell.length_b   1.000
_cell.length_c   1.000
_cell.angle_alpha   90.00
_cell.angle_beta   90.00
_cell.angle_gamma   90.00
#
_symmetry.space_group_name_H-M   'P 1'
#
loop_
_entity.id
_entity.type
_entity.pdbx_description
1 polymer ?
#
loop_
_entity_poly.entity_id
_entity_poly.type
_entity_poly.pdbx_seq_one_letter_code
_entity_poly.pdbx_strand_id
1 'polypeptide(L)'
;MKDAHKIGLIAIGYAVILTLATLIFYPDYMAWAVLGAATALFNHSQMIHITKGKYSTERLLLHLFQRYILYIIIIAVAWFSTREQETIIMTQTFVFLLLGFISVKVGAIIFATPLFKKNETPEEEAQTDDAASD
;
A
#
# COMPACT_ATOMS: atom_id res chain seq x y z
N MET A 1 -13.59 -10.05 0.65
CA MET A 1 -13.34 -8.88 1.55
C MET A 1 -12.23 -9.14 2.58
N LYS A 2 -12.13 -10.36 3.11
CA LYS A 2 -10.96 -10.83 3.88
C LYS A 2 -9.66 -10.61 3.10
N ASP A 3 -9.71 -10.75 1.78
CA ASP A 3 -8.56 -10.71 0.87
C ASP A 3 -7.92 -9.32 0.80
N ALA A 4 -8.71 -8.26 0.77
CA ALA A 4 -8.19 -6.90 0.81
C ALA A 4 -7.46 -6.59 2.14
N HIS A 5 -7.91 -7.19 3.25
CA HIS A 5 -7.22 -7.09 4.55
C HIS A 5 -5.96 -7.96 4.56
N LYS A 6 -6.00 -9.19 4.00
CA LYS A 6 -4.83 -10.06 3.83
C LYS A 6 -3.74 -9.35 3.00
N ILE A 7 -4.11 -8.73 1.88
CA ILE A 7 -3.22 -7.92 1.03
C ILE A 7 -2.61 -6.77 1.85
N GLY A 8 -3.44 -6.05 2.63
CA GLY A 8 -2.95 -4.97 3.50
C GLY A 8 -1.92 -5.46 4.52
N LEU A 9 -2.14 -6.62 5.12
CA LEU A 9 -1.22 -7.21 6.10
C LEU A 9 0.11 -7.65 5.45
N ILE A 10 0.06 -8.26 4.26
CA ILE A 10 1.27 -8.60 3.50
C ILE A 10 2.04 -7.32 3.10
N ALA A 11 1.31 -6.28 2.69
CA ALA A 11 1.91 -4.98 2.34
C ALA A 11 2.59 -4.31 3.56
N ILE A 12 2.00 -4.42 4.76
CA ILE A 12 2.64 -4.00 6.01
C ILE A 12 3.92 -4.81 6.24
N GLY A 13 3.88 -6.13 6.06
CA GLY A 13 5.07 -6.98 6.18
C GLY A 13 6.20 -6.54 5.25
N TYR A 14 5.89 -6.28 3.98
CA TYR A 14 6.85 -5.71 3.03
C TYR A 14 7.35 -4.33 3.47
N ALA A 15 6.48 -3.44 3.94
CA ALA A 15 6.86 -2.11 4.41
C ALA A 15 7.84 -2.17 5.60
N VAL A 16 7.61 -3.09 6.54
CA VAL A 16 8.51 -3.32 7.69
C VAL A 16 9.87 -3.83 7.21
N ILE A 17 9.90 -4.82 6.33
CA ILE A 17 11.16 -5.36 5.78
C ILE A 17 11.91 -4.27 5.01
N LEU A 18 11.22 -3.51 4.16
CA LEU A 18 11.80 -2.39 3.41
C LEU A 18 12.39 -1.35 4.36
N THR A 19 11.66 -0.99 5.42
CA THR A 19 12.11 0.00 6.40
C THR A 19 13.34 -0.49 7.16
N LEU A 20 13.36 -1.75 7.61
CA LEU A 20 14.50 -2.33 8.31
C LEU A 20 15.73 -2.43 7.40
N ALA A 21 15.55 -2.89 6.16
CA ALA A 21 16.64 -2.94 5.18
C ALA A 21 17.19 -1.52 4.90
N THR A 22 16.29 -0.54 4.74
CA THR A 22 16.70 0.86 4.53
C THR A 22 17.40 1.41 5.76
N LEU A 23 16.93 1.13 6.97
CA LEU A 23 17.57 1.58 8.21
C LEU A 23 19.00 1.03 8.37
N ILE A 24 19.22 -0.25 8.02
CA ILE A 24 20.53 -0.89 8.18
C ILE A 24 21.53 -0.43 7.11
N PHE A 25 21.10 -0.29 5.86
CA PHE A 25 22.02 -0.03 4.73
C PHE A 25 22.01 1.43 4.25
N TYR A 26 20.94 2.17 4.48
CA TYR A 26 20.63 3.48 3.87
C TYR A 26 19.85 4.40 4.83
N PRO A 27 20.34 4.65 6.06
CA PRO A 27 19.55 5.25 7.15
C PRO A 27 18.95 6.61 6.80
N ASP A 28 19.66 7.43 6.02
CA ASP A 28 19.20 8.75 5.58
C ASP A 28 17.93 8.71 4.71
N TYR A 29 17.65 7.55 4.11
CA TYR A 29 16.50 7.35 3.23
C TYR A 29 15.35 6.59 3.90
N MET A 30 15.51 6.17 5.16
CA MET A 30 14.49 5.42 5.91
C MET A 30 13.18 6.20 5.97
N ALA A 31 13.23 7.50 6.25
CA ALA A 31 12.04 8.34 6.33
C ALA A 31 11.24 8.35 5.02
N TRP A 32 11.91 8.35 3.87
CA TRP A 32 11.26 8.32 2.55
C TRP A 32 10.63 6.97 2.26
N ALA A 33 11.29 5.87 2.62
CA ALA A 33 10.73 4.52 2.51
C ALA A 33 9.46 4.37 3.36
N VAL A 34 9.50 4.83 4.62
CA VAL A 34 8.36 4.79 5.54
C VAL A 34 7.22 5.67 5.04
N LEU A 35 7.52 6.90 4.61
CA LEU A 35 6.51 7.83 4.11
C LEU A 35 5.82 7.26 2.86
N GLY A 36 6.58 6.67 1.93
CA GLY A 36 6.03 6.00 0.76
C GLY A 36 5.10 4.85 1.15
N ALA A 37 5.55 3.98 2.06
CA ALA A 37 4.76 2.84 2.51
C ALA A 37 3.48 3.26 3.25
N ALA A 38 3.59 4.22 4.18
CA ALA A 38 2.45 4.76 4.92
C ALA A 38 1.39 5.36 3.99
N THR A 39 1.82 6.07 2.95
CA THR A 39 0.94 6.66 1.94
C THR A 39 0.19 5.59 1.16
N ALA A 40 0.89 4.56 0.70
CA ALA A 40 0.26 3.46 -0.01
C ALA A 40 -0.76 2.71 0.88
N LEU A 41 -0.39 2.41 2.11
CA LEU A 41 -1.26 1.75 3.09
C LEU A 41 -2.48 2.58 3.45
N PHE A 42 -2.31 3.89 3.65
CA PHE A 42 -3.42 4.82 3.89
C PHE A 42 -4.39 4.85 2.71
N ASN A 43 -3.88 4.96 1.48
CA ASN A 43 -4.72 4.92 0.29
C ASN A 43 -5.46 3.58 0.14
N HIS A 44 -4.81 2.47 0.50
CA HIS A 44 -5.44 1.15 0.51
C HIS A 44 -6.53 1.02 1.58
N SER A 45 -6.29 1.53 2.79
CA SER A 45 -7.29 1.48 3.87
C SER A 45 -8.53 2.30 3.54
N GLN A 46 -8.35 3.47 2.93
CA GLN A 46 -9.46 4.32 2.50
C GLN A 46 -10.26 3.66 1.36
N MET A 47 -9.57 3.02 0.40
CA MET A 47 -10.23 2.24 -0.66
C MET A 47 -11.10 1.12 -0.07
N ILE A 48 -10.58 0.36 0.90
CA ILE A 48 -11.35 -0.69 1.59
C ILE A 48 -12.62 -0.10 2.21
N HIS A 49 -12.52 1.04 2.90
CA HIS A 49 -13.66 1.66 3.55
C HIS A 49 -14.76 2.06 2.55
N ILE A 50 -14.38 2.60 1.40
CA ILE A 50 -15.33 3.03 0.36
C ILE A 50 -16.01 1.83 -0.29
N THR A 51 -15.28 0.74 -0.51
CA THR A 51 -15.84 -0.49 -1.10
C THR A 51 -16.75 -1.27 -0.16
N LYS A 52 -16.76 -0.98 1.15
CA LYS A 52 -17.66 -1.61 2.13
C LYS A 52 -19.07 -1.01 2.16
N GLY A 53 -19.28 0.17 1.60
CA GLY A 53 -20.58 0.88 1.63
C GLY A 53 -21.35 0.79 0.31
N LYS A 54 -22.51 1.47 0.25
CA LYS A 54 -23.21 1.71 -1.02
C LYS A 54 -22.28 2.45 -1.98
N TYR A 55 -22.08 1.88 -3.17
CA TYR A 55 -21.27 2.47 -4.21
C TYR A 55 -21.81 3.85 -4.60
N SER A 56 -20.95 4.86 -4.55
CA SER A 56 -21.26 6.23 -4.93
C SER A 56 -20.09 6.77 -5.75
N THR A 57 -20.39 7.20 -6.98
CA THR A 57 -19.42 7.78 -7.89
C THR A 57 -18.75 9.02 -7.28
N GLU A 58 -19.49 9.84 -6.54
CA GLU A 58 -18.96 11.02 -5.86
C GLU A 58 -17.91 10.66 -4.80
N ARG A 59 -18.19 9.64 -3.96
CA ARG A 59 -17.21 9.16 -2.97
C ARG A 59 -15.96 8.60 -3.62
N LEU A 60 -16.12 7.86 -4.73
CA LEU A 60 -14.99 7.33 -5.48
C LEU A 60 -14.12 8.45 -6.06
N LEU A 61 -14.75 9.48 -6.66
CA LEU A 61 -14.04 10.64 -7.20
C LEU A 61 -13.30 11.42 -6.12
N LEU A 62 -13.93 11.70 -4.98
CA LEU A 62 -13.29 12.38 -3.85
C LEU A 62 -12.07 11.63 -3.34
N HIS A 63 -12.15 10.30 -3.22
CA HIS A 63 -11.03 9.47 -2.82
C HIS A 63 -9.89 9.45 -3.83
N LEU A 64 -10.24 9.38 -5.12
CA LEU A 64 -9.25 9.44 -6.19
C LEU A 64 -8.51 10.78 -6.17
N PHE A 65 -9.25 11.87 -5.98
CA PHE A 65 -8.70 13.22 -5.84
C PHE A 65 -7.79 13.35 -4.60
N GLN A 66 -8.24 12.86 -3.44
CA GLN A 66 -7.44 12.84 -2.21
C GLN A 66 -6.13 12.07 -2.39
N ARG A 67 -6.18 10.90 -3.04
CA ARG A 67 -4.99 10.09 -3.33
C ARG A 67 -3.98 10.83 -4.19
N TYR A 68 -4.42 11.50 -5.26
CA TYR A 68 -3.52 12.25 -6.13
C TYR A 68 -2.94 13.48 -5.43
N ILE A 69 -3.75 14.21 -4.66
CA ILE A 69 -3.26 15.33 -3.84
C ILE A 69 -2.17 14.86 -2.89
N LEU A 70 -2.40 13.75 -2.18
CA LEU A 70 -1.43 13.22 -1.23
C LEU A 70 -0.10 12.88 -1.91
N TYR A 71 -0.13 12.24 -3.07
CA TYR A 71 1.08 11.98 -3.85
C TYR A 71 1.78 13.25 -4.32
N ILE A 72 1.03 14.23 -4.82
CA ILE A 72 1.59 15.52 -5.26
C ILE A 72 2.29 16.22 -4.10
N ILE A 73 1.65 16.27 -2.92
CA ILE A 73 2.22 16.90 -1.73
C ILE A 73 3.53 16.20 -1.35
N ILE A 74 3.55 14.86 -1.29
CA ILE A 74 4.74 14.11 -0.87
C ILE A 74 5.87 14.25 -1.88
N ILE A 75 5.56 14.20 -3.18
CA ILE A 75 6.55 14.41 -4.25
C ILE A 75 7.11 15.84 -4.16
N ALA A 76 6.26 16.84 -3.93
CA ALA A 76 6.71 18.21 -3.74
C ALA A 76 7.62 18.34 -2.52
N VAL A 77 7.24 17.76 -1.38
CA VAL A 77 8.07 17.76 -0.16
C VAL A 77 9.42 17.09 -0.40
N ALA A 78 9.44 15.93 -1.05
CA ALA A 78 10.67 15.24 -1.42
C ALA A 78 11.55 16.14 -2.31
N TRP A 79 10.96 16.73 -3.36
CA TRP A 79 11.67 17.64 -4.25
C TRP A 79 12.24 18.86 -3.52
N PHE A 80 11.43 19.59 -2.75
CA PHE A 80 11.89 20.76 -2.00
C PHE A 80 12.99 20.40 -1.00
N SER A 81 12.92 19.22 -0.39
CA SER A 81 13.93 18.76 0.58
C SER A 81 15.27 18.44 -0.07
N THR A 82 15.30 18.04 -1.35
CA THR A 82 16.52 17.56 -2.03
C THR A 82 16.98 18.42 -3.20
N ARG A 83 16.21 19.43 -3.62
CA ARG A 83 16.51 20.23 -4.84
C ARG A 83 17.83 21.00 -4.79
N GLU A 84 18.32 21.30 -3.59
CA GLU A 84 19.59 22.03 -3.37
C GLU A 84 20.76 21.09 -3.06
N GLN A 85 20.50 19.78 -3.05
CA GLN A 85 21.48 18.74 -2.75
C GLN A 85 21.99 18.10 -4.05
N GLU A 86 22.96 17.19 -3.91
CA GLU A 86 23.48 16.43 -5.04
C GLU A 86 22.40 15.57 -5.71
N THR A 87 22.47 15.45 -7.04
CA THR A 87 21.50 14.69 -7.85
C THR A 87 21.35 13.24 -7.39
N ILE A 88 22.41 12.64 -6.84
CA ILE A 88 22.38 11.27 -6.30
C ILE A 88 21.44 11.15 -5.11
N ILE A 89 21.43 12.14 -4.20
CA ILE A 89 20.61 12.14 -2.98
C ILE A 89 19.13 12.32 -3.34
N MET A 90 18.84 13.23 -4.28
CA MET A 90 17.49 13.39 -4.83
C MET A 90 17.00 12.08 -5.46
N THR A 91 17.84 11.44 -6.27
CA THR A 91 17.50 10.18 -6.93
C THR A 91 17.19 9.08 -5.92
N GLN A 92 18.06 8.89 -4.92
CA GLN A 92 17.87 7.87 -3.89
C GLN A 92 16.61 8.13 -3.04
N THR A 93 16.35 9.39 -2.68
CA THR A 93 15.10 9.82 -2.03
C THR A 93 13.87 9.38 -2.80
N PHE A 94 13.82 9.65 -4.11
CA PHE A 94 12.70 9.23 -4.95
C PHE A 94 12.62 7.70 -5.12
N VAL A 95 13.75 7.00 -5.20
CA VAL A 95 13.78 5.53 -5.28
C VAL A 95 13.14 4.92 -4.02
N PHE A 96 13.58 5.32 -2.82
CA PHE A 96 13.03 4.77 -1.57
C PHE A 96 11.55 5.15 -1.38
N LEU A 97 11.17 6.38 -1.75
CA LEU A 97 9.78 6.80 -1.75
C LEU A 97 8.90 5.92 -2.67
N LEU A 98 9.36 5.67 -3.90
CA LEU A 98 8.65 4.84 -4.87
C LEU A 98 8.57 3.38 -4.42
N LEU A 99 9.65 2.83 -3.85
CA LEU A 99 9.64 1.49 -3.26
C LEU A 99 8.58 1.37 -2.16
N GLY A 100 8.39 2.41 -1.35
CA GLY A 100 7.30 2.50 -0.39
C GLY A 100 5.92 2.54 -1.06
N PHE A 101 5.72 3.36 -2.11
CA PHE A 101 4.45 3.45 -2.83
C PHE A 101 4.00 2.12 -3.45
N ILE A 102 4.95 1.25 -3.82
CA ILE A 102 4.65 -0.03 -4.46
C ILE A 102 4.27 -1.12 -3.43
N SER A 103 4.43 -0.88 -2.13
CA SER A 103 4.15 -1.85 -1.05
C SER A 103 2.82 -2.63 -1.19
N VAL A 104 1.72 -1.92 -1.46
CA VAL A 104 0.40 -2.54 -1.64
C VAL A 104 0.34 -3.41 -2.91
N LYS A 105 1.00 -2.99 -3.99
CA LYS A 105 1.09 -3.80 -5.21
C LYS A 105 1.93 -5.06 -4.97
N VAL A 106 3.04 -4.96 -4.24
CA VAL A 106 3.82 -6.14 -3.83
C VAL A 106 2.95 -7.09 -3.00
N GLY A 107 2.19 -6.55 -2.03
CA GLY A 107 1.25 -7.35 -1.24
C GLY A 107 0.22 -8.08 -2.10
N ALA A 108 -0.34 -7.41 -3.10
CA ALA A 108 -1.29 -8.02 -4.04
C ALA A 108 -0.65 -9.11 -4.92
N ILE A 109 0.57 -8.88 -5.41
CA ILE A 109 1.31 -9.86 -6.21
C ILE A 109 1.64 -11.11 -5.39
N ILE A 110 2.13 -10.93 -4.16
CA ILE A 110 2.42 -12.03 -3.24
C ILE A 110 1.15 -12.80 -2.91
N PHE A 111 0.04 -12.10 -2.62
CA PHE A 111 -1.24 -12.76 -2.36
C PHE A 111 -1.74 -13.59 -3.55
N ALA A 112 -1.47 -13.15 -4.78
CA ALA A 112 -1.84 -13.89 -5.99
C ALA A 112 -0.99 -15.15 -6.25
N THR A 113 0.12 -15.34 -5.51
CA THR A 113 0.96 -16.54 -5.67
C THR A 113 0.29 -17.80 -5.14
N PRO A 114 0.58 -18.99 -5.72
CA PRO A 114 -0.10 -20.25 -5.38
C PRO A 114 0.05 -20.68 -3.91
N LEU A 115 1.06 -20.16 -3.19
CA LEU A 115 1.26 -20.44 -1.76
C LEU A 115 0.13 -19.89 -0.88
N PHE A 116 -0.50 -18.78 -1.27
CA PHE A 116 -1.60 -18.18 -0.51
C PHE A 116 -2.98 -18.64 -1.00
N LYS A 117 -3.08 -19.05 -2.26
CA LYS A 117 -4.31 -19.65 -2.84
C LYS A 117 -4.66 -21.01 -2.24
N LYS A 118 -3.66 -21.79 -1.82
CA LYS A 118 -3.87 -23.14 -1.29
C LYS A 118 -4.51 -23.19 0.10
N ASN A 119 -4.56 -22.05 0.80
CA ASN A 119 -5.15 -21.91 2.14
C ASN A 119 -6.65 -21.54 2.09
N GLU A 120 -7.23 -21.38 0.91
CA GLU A 120 -8.68 -21.35 0.70
C GLU A 120 -9.15 -22.79 0.43
N THR A 121 -9.02 -23.65 1.43
CA THR A 121 -9.60 -25.01 1.39
C THR A 121 -11.13 -24.94 1.53
N PRO A 122 -11.89 -25.91 0.97
CA PRO A 122 -13.35 -25.87 0.75
C PRO A 122 -14.27 -25.62 1.96
N GLU A 123 -13.73 -25.53 3.18
CA GLU A 123 -14.50 -25.36 4.41
C GLU A 123 -15.09 -23.94 4.57
N GLU A 124 -14.50 -22.91 3.95
CA GLU A 124 -15.08 -21.55 3.94
C GLU A 124 -16.21 -21.39 2.90
N GLU A 125 -16.26 -22.20 1.85
CA GLU A 125 -17.33 -22.17 0.83
C GLU A 125 -18.62 -22.86 1.33
N ALA A 126 -18.49 -23.92 2.13
CA ALA A 126 -19.64 -24.65 2.68
C ALA A 126 -20.48 -23.84 3.69
N GLN A 127 -19.90 -22.84 4.36
CA GLN A 127 -20.63 -21.99 5.31
C GLN A 127 -21.36 -20.82 4.66
N THR A 128 -21.00 -20.44 3.43
CA THR A 128 -21.66 -19.33 2.72
C THR A 128 -22.92 -19.78 1.97
N ASP A 129 -23.00 -21.04 1.55
CA ASP A 129 -24.19 -21.56 0.84
C ASP A 129 -25.34 -21.91 1.79
N ASP A 130 -25.08 -22.46 2.98
CA ASP A 130 -26.13 -22.80 3.95
C ASP A 130 -26.81 -21.56 4.58
N ALA A 131 -26.14 -20.41 4.62
CA ALA A 131 -26.69 -19.16 5.17
C ALA A 131 -27.56 -18.37 4.16
N ALA A 132 -27.62 -18.80 2.90
CA ALA A 132 -28.45 -18.19 1.86
C ALA A 132 -29.74 -18.97 1.56
N SER A 133 -29.97 -20.07 2.28
CA SER A 133 -31.09 -21.00 2.07
C SER A 133 -32.17 -21.03 3.16
N ASP A 134 -32.15 -20.10 4.14
CA ASP A 134 -33.22 -19.92 5.14
C ASP A 134 -33.90 -18.53 5.06
#